data_AF-A0A7J7N0B5-F1
#
_entry.id   AF-A0A7J7N0B5-F1
#
_cell.length_a   1.000
_cell.length_b   1.000
_cell.length_c   1.000
_cell.angle_alpha   90.00
_cell.angle_beta   90.00
_cell.angle_gamma   90.00
#
_symmetry.space_group_name_H-M   'P 1'
#
loop_
_entity.id
_entity.type
_entity.pdbx_description
1 polymer ?
#
loop_
_entity_poly.entity_id
_entity_poly.type
_entity_poly.pdbx_seq_one_letter_code
_entity_poly.pdbx_strand_id
1 'polypeptide(L)'
;DHLVNNARIASLCKFEEAPDITTYRPIMDINFWGTVYPPYYAIPHLRKSKGKIGGISSTAGWLPIPRMSFYCVRSESTSIDLFYVSPDVSVTIVTPADIEPEMSKGRVLSKDGKIIMDPELQNVQVGMGFISEKSTEDCTKDIVKGFCRGNRYITQPYWSEIIFWWKTFFPEALEWSGRMFQAPKARKSQ
;
A
#
# COMPACT_ATOMS: atom_id res chain seq x y z
N ASP A 1 -15.50 17.72 7.87
CA ASP A 1 -14.65 18.52 6.97
C ASP A 1 -13.89 17.72 5.94
N HIS A 2 -13.25 16.58 6.26
CA HIS A 2 -12.50 15.78 5.27
C HIS A 2 -12.70 14.27 5.49
N LEU A 3 -12.49 13.47 4.45
CA LEU A 3 -12.47 12.00 4.51
C LEU A 3 -11.03 11.51 4.24
N VAL A 4 -10.49 10.67 5.11
CA VAL A 4 -9.21 9.98 4.88
C VAL A 4 -9.46 8.48 4.79
N ASN A 5 -9.24 7.92 3.61
CA ASN A 5 -9.38 6.50 3.35
C ASN A 5 -8.04 5.80 3.51
N ASN A 6 -7.83 5.21 4.68
CA ASN A 6 -6.55 4.60 5.08
C ASN A 6 -6.62 3.08 5.32
N ALA A 7 -7.79 2.53 5.66
CA ALA A 7 -7.91 1.13 6.08
C ALA A 7 -7.36 0.16 5.02
N ARG A 8 -6.61 -0.85 5.46
CA ARG A 8 -6.02 -1.89 4.62
C ARG A 8 -5.72 -3.13 5.45
N ILE A 9 -5.82 -4.29 4.83
CA ILE A 9 -5.26 -5.54 5.37
C ILE A 9 -4.26 -6.16 4.39
N ALA A 10 -3.27 -6.85 4.93
CA ALA A 10 -2.26 -7.57 4.15
C ALA A 10 -2.41 -9.08 4.35
N SER A 11 -2.14 -9.83 3.28
CA SER A 11 -1.87 -11.25 3.35
C SER A 11 -0.54 -11.51 2.67
N LEU A 12 0.28 -12.36 3.30
CA LEU A 12 1.58 -12.76 2.81
C LEU A 12 1.49 -14.23 2.38
N CYS A 13 1.25 -14.43 1.10
CA CYS A 13 1.16 -15.75 0.50
C CYS A 13 1.67 -15.66 -0.93
N LYS A 14 2.41 -16.68 -1.38
CA LYS A 14 2.63 -16.82 -2.81
C LYS A 14 1.30 -17.19 -3.46
N PHE A 15 1.03 -16.62 -4.62
CA PHE A 15 -0.19 -16.92 -5.36
C PHE A 15 -0.39 -18.43 -5.59
N GLU A 16 0.70 -19.17 -5.87
CA GLU A 16 0.68 -20.63 -6.07
C GLU A 16 0.41 -21.45 -4.80
N GLU A 17 0.62 -20.86 -3.61
CA GLU A 17 0.49 -21.55 -2.33
C GLU A 17 -0.89 -21.30 -1.68
N ALA A 18 -1.80 -20.63 -2.40
CA ALA A 18 -3.17 -20.38 -1.96
C ALA A 18 -4.02 -21.66 -2.07
N PRO A 19 -4.50 -22.24 -0.96
CA PRO A 19 -5.35 -23.43 -1.02
C PRO A 19 -6.73 -23.15 -1.64
N ASP A 20 -7.26 -21.94 -1.42
CA ASP A 20 -8.50 -21.45 -2.03
C ASP A 20 -8.42 -19.94 -2.24
N ILE A 21 -8.68 -19.49 -3.46
CA ILE A 21 -8.67 -18.07 -3.84
C ILE A 21 -9.74 -17.25 -3.11
N THR A 22 -10.84 -17.89 -2.69
CA THR A 22 -11.94 -17.19 -2.02
C THR A 22 -11.59 -16.71 -0.62
N THR A 23 -10.52 -17.26 -0.02
CA THR A 23 -9.96 -16.81 1.27
C THR A 23 -9.50 -15.34 1.23
N TYR A 24 -9.25 -14.79 0.04
CA TYR A 24 -8.84 -13.39 -0.16
C TYR A 24 -10.01 -12.42 -0.36
N ARG A 25 -11.27 -12.89 -0.38
CA ARG A 25 -12.45 -12.01 -0.47
C ARG A 25 -12.44 -10.88 0.58
N PRO A 26 -12.14 -11.14 1.87
CA PRO A 26 -12.06 -10.07 2.86
C PRO A 26 -11.01 -9.00 2.52
N ILE A 27 -9.91 -9.38 1.83
CA ILE A 27 -8.90 -8.43 1.37
C ILE A 27 -9.49 -7.54 0.29
N MET A 28 -10.26 -8.09 -0.66
CA MET A 28 -10.94 -7.29 -1.68
C MET A 28 -12.01 -6.39 -1.05
N ASP A 29 -12.78 -6.90 -0.08
CA ASP A 29 -13.81 -6.13 0.62
C ASP A 29 -13.22 -4.92 1.35
N ILE A 30 -12.05 -5.07 1.95
CA ILE A 30 -11.40 -3.97 2.68
C ILE A 30 -10.56 -3.11 1.75
N ASN A 31 -9.68 -3.69 0.95
CA ASN A 31 -8.70 -2.95 0.16
C ASN A 31 -9.28 -2.34 -1.11
N PHE A 32 -10.28 -3.00 -1.74
CA PHE A 32 -10.93 -2.47 -2.93
C PHE A 32 -12.24 -1.77 -2.57
N TRP A 33 -13.21 -2.50 -2.02
CA TRP A 33 -14.53 -1.94 -1.71
C TRP A 33 -14.48 -0.89 -0.60
N GLY A 34 -13.60 -1.05 0.37
CA GLY A 34 -13.29 -0.02 1.35
C GLY A 34 -12.70 1.26 0.73
N THR A 35 -12.14 1.20 -0.48
CA THR A 35 -11.71 2.38 -1.24
C THR A 35 -12.90 3.11 -1.88
N VAL A 36 -13.92 2.36 -2.32
CA VAL A 36 -15.07 2.84 -3.10
C VAL A 36 -16.21 3.38 -2.22
N TYR A 37 -16.63 2.63 -1.20
CA TYR A 37 -17.84 2.93 -0.44
C TYR A 37 -17.75 4.23 0.38
N PRO A 38 -16.68 4.50 1.17
CA PRO A 38 -16.64 5.71 2.01
C PRO A 38 -16.75 7.01 1.20
N PRO A 39 -16.00 7.22 0.09
CA PRO A 39 -16.20 8.38 -0.76
C PRO A 39 -17.61 8.48 -1.34
N TYR A 40 -18.18 7.37 -1.82
CA TYR A 40 -19.51 7.35 -2.43
C TYR A 40 -20.55 7.97 -1.49
N TYR A 41 -20.55 7.56 -0.21
CA TYR A 41 -21.46 8.10 0.80
C TYR A 41 -21.02 9.48 1.34
N ALA A 42 -19.72 9.79 1.35
CA ALA A 42 -19.23 11.05 1.89
C ALA A 42 -19.35 12.24 0.93
N ILE A 43 -19.30 12.02 -0.40
CA ILE A 43 -19.30 13.09 -1.42
C ILE A 43 -20.41 14.13 -1.21
N PRO A 44 -21.69 13.75 -0.98
CA PRO A 44 -22.76 14.74 -0.76
C PRO A 44 -22.52 15.67 0.44
N HIS A 45 -21.88 15.14 1.49
CA HIS A 45 -21.56 15.89 2.69
C HIS A 45 -20.31 16.75 2.51
N LEU A 46 -19.29 16.21 1.85
CA LEU A 46 -18.05 16.92 1.54
C LEU A 46 -18.31 18.11 0.61
N ARG A 47 -19.26 18.01 -0.33
CA ARG A 47 -19.69 19.16 -1.15
C ARG A 47 -20.24 20.31 -0.29
N LYS A 48 -21.04 20.00 0.73
CA LYS A 48 -21.61 21.01 1.64
C LYS A 48 -20.54 21.66 2.52
N SER A 49 -19.58 20.88 3.01
CA SER A 49 -18.50 21.37 3.88
C SER A 49 -17.27 21.88 3.13
N LYS A 50 -17.27 21.87 1.78
CA LYS A 50 -16.07 22.11 0.95
C LYS A 50 -14.88 21.23 1.35
N GLY A 51 -15.21 19.99 1.67
CA GLY A 51 -14.30 18.98 2.14
C GLY A 51 -13.43 18.35 1.06
N LYS A 52 -12.51 17.50 1.49
CA LYS A 52 -11.51 16.84 0.64
C LYS A 52 -11.44 15.34 0.94
N ILE A 53 -11.00 14.56 -0.03
CA ILE A 53 -10.78 13.12 0.12
C ILE A 53 -9.28 12.85 0.05
N GLY A 54 -8.74 12.16 1.05
CA GLY A 54 -7.36 11.66 1.07
C GLY A 54 -7.35 10.15 0.91
N GLY A 55 -6.88 9.63 -0.22
CA GLY A 55 -6.73 8.20 -0.47
C GLY A 55 -5.32 7.74 -0.18
N ILE A 56 -5.13 6.84 0.79
CA ILE A 56 -3.83 6.24 1.07
C ILE A 56 -3.62 5.04 0.14
N SER A 57 -2.64 5.18 -0.75
CA SER A 57 -2.10 4.15 -1.64
C SER A 57 -0.83 3.54 -1.01
N SER A 58 0.11 3.07 -1.84
CA SER A 58 1.43 2.59 -1.42
C SER A 58 2.31 2.38 -2.64
N THR A 59 3.63 2.54 -2.49
CA THR A 59 4.60 2.20 -3.53
C THR A 59 4.54 0.74 -3.97
N ALA A 60 4.05 -0.17 -3.12
CA ALA A 60 3.78 -1.56 -3.49
C ALA A 60 2.73 -1.70 -4.63
N GLY A 61 2.00 -0.65 -4.97
CA GLY A 61 1.11 -0.64 -6.14
C GLY A 61 1.84 -0.65 -7.47
N TRP A 62 3.06 -0.14 -7.49
CA TRP A 62 3.89 -0.15 -8.70
C TRP A 62 5.18 -0.93 -8.48
N LEU A 63 5.67 -1.12 -7.27
CA LEU A 63 6.82 -1.97 -6.99
C LEU A 63 6.34 -3.41 -6.73
N PRO A 64 6.65 -4.39 -7.60
CA PRO A 64 6.25 -5.77 -7.38
C PRO A 64 7.03 -6.35 -6.20
N ILE A 65 6.35 -6.50 -5.06
CA ILE A 65 6.91 -7.14 -3.88
C ILE A 65 6.47 -8.61 -3.89
N PRO A 66 7.42 -9.58 -3.92
CA PRO A 66 7.09 -10.99 -3.86
C PRO A 66 6.23 -11.32 -2.63
N ARG A 67 5.26 -12.23 -2.78
CA ARG A 67 4.35 -12.68 -1.71
C ARG A 67 3.31 -11.63 -1.24
N MET A 68 3.16 -10.50 -1.93
CA MET A 68 2.18 -9.45 -1.62
C MET A 68 1.05 -9.33 -2.66
N SER A 69 0.73 -10.40 -3.40
CA SER A 69 -0.16 -10.36 -4.58
C SER A 69 -1.50 -9.64 -4.36
N PHE A 70 -2.23 -9.93 -3.28
CA PHE A 70 -3.53 -9.29 -2.98
C PHE A 70 -3.40 -7.97 -2.21
N TYR A 71 -2.21 -7.68 -1.69
CA TYR A 71 -1.94 -6.41 -1.02
C TYR A 71 -1.99 -5.28 -2.03
N CYS A 72 -1.32 -5.41 -3.19
CA CYS A 72 -1.16 -4.38 -4.22
C CYS A 72 -2.48 -3.79 -4.75
N VAL A 73 -3.58 -4.54 -4.71
CA VAL A 73 -4.92 -4.12 -5.15
C VAL A 73 -5.38 -2.80 -4.52
N ARG A 74 -5.03 -2.55 -3.26
CA ARG A 74 -5.35 -1.27 -2.58
C ARG A 74 -4.79 -0.07 -3.36
N SER A 75 -3.54 -0.18 -3.80
CA SER A 75 -2.84 0.92 -4.43
C SER A 75 -3.37 1.18 -5.85
N GLU A 76 -3.71 0.13 -6.58
CA GLU A 76 -4.32 0.22 -7.92
C GLU A 76 -5.74 0.81 -7.87
N SER A 77 -6.51 0.43 -6.85
CA SER A 77 -7.86 0.97 -6.64
C SER A 77 -7.89 2.39 -6.08
N THR A 78 -6.78 2.89 -5.54
CA THR A 78 -6.66 4.27 -5.05
C THR A 78 -6.14 5.18 -6.18
N SER A 79 -6.84 5.20 -7.31
CA SER A 79 -6.53 6.07 -8.44
C SER A 79 -7.38 7.34 -8.41
N ILE A 80 -6.86 8.44 -8.95
CA ILE A 80 -7.65 9.67 -9.08
C ILE A 80 -8.89 9.39 -9.92
N ASP A 81 -8.81 8.61 -11.00
CA ASP A 81 -9.93 8.34 -11.90
C ASP A 81 -11.15 7.74 -11.18
N LEU A 82 -10.92 6.85 -10.21
CA LEU A 82 -12.00 6.30 -9.38
C LEU A 82 -12.67 7.38 -8.51
N PHE A 83 -11.90 8.33 -7.98
CA PHE A 83 -12.44 9.43 -7.17
C PHE A 83 -12.83 10.67 -8.00
N TYR A 84 -12.45 10.73 -9.28
CA TYR A 84 -12.68 11.86 -10.19
C TYR A 84 -14.15 12.01 -10.60
N VAL A 85 -15.01 11.12 -10.10
CA VAL A 85 -16.46 11.12 -10.31
C VAL A 85 -17.14 12.40 -9.78
N SER A 86 -16.44 13.25 -9.02
CA SER A 86 -16.95 14.54 -8.56
C SER A 86 -15.93 15.69 -8.70
N PRO A 87 -16.03 16.57 -9.71
CA PRO A 87 -15.10 17.70 -9.87
C PRO A 87 -15.15 18.69 -8.70
N ASP A 88 -16.25 18.70 -7.94
CA ASP A 88 -16.48 19.61 -6.82
C ASP A 88 -15.77 19.22 -5.52
N VAL A 89 -15.14 18.04 -5.47
CA VAL A 89 -14.44 17.54 -4.27
C VAL A 89 -12.99 17.28 -4.64
N SER A 90 -12.06 17.99 -3.99
CA SER A 90 -10.63 17.77 -4.26
C SER A 90 -10.17 16.45 -3.66
N VAL A 91 -9.41 15.69 -4.46
CA VAL A 91 -8.83 14.40 -4.08
C VAL A 91 -7.32 14.53 -3.99
N THR A 92 -6.77 13.96 -2.93
CA THR A 92 -5.33 13.80 -2.72
C THR A 92 -5.01 12.31 -2.62
N ILE A 93 -4.10 11.84 -3.47
CA ILE A 93 -3.54 10.49 -3.38
C ILE A 93 -2.22 10.57 -2.63
N VAL A 94 -2.12 9.78 -1.57
CA VAL A 94 -0.92 9.68 -0.75
C VAL A 94 -0.26 8.34 -1.03
N THR A 95 0.99 8.36 -1.45
CA THR A 95 1.78 7.17 -1.77
C THR A 95 2.92 7.03 -0.76
N PRO A 96 2.68 6.37 0.38
CA PRO A 96 3.73 6.04 1.30
C PRO A 96 4.63 4.92 0.75
N ALA A 97 5.94 5.09 0.84
CA ALA A 97 6.96 4.04 0.71
C ALA A 97 7.45 3.67 2.10
N ASP A 98 7.62 2.37 2.37
CA ASP A 98 7.94 1.75 3.68
C ASP A 98 8.10 2.75 4.83
N ILE A 99 6.95 3.20 5.34
CA ILE A 99 6.82 3.93 6.58
C ILE A 99 6.45 2.86 7.58
N GLU A 100 7.31 2.56 8.54
CA GLU A 100 7.15 1.50 9.54
C GLU A 100 5.72 1.52 10.11
N PRO A 101 4.79 0.70 9.57
CA PRO A 101 3.40 0.77 9.98
C PRO A 101 3.22 -0.24 11.10
N GLU A 102 2.34 -0.04 12.07
CA GLU A 102 2.04 -1.08 13.06
C GLU A 102 1.56 -2.42 12.46
N MET A 103 1.29 -2.50 11.15
CA MET A 103 1.13 -3.75 10.39
C MET A 103 2.40 -4.62 10.39
N SER A 104 3.60 -4.05 10.61
CA SER A 104 4.86 -4.78 10.83
C SER A 104 4.99 -5.38 12.23
N LYS A 105 4.03 -5.14 13.14
CA LYS A 105 3.89 -5.86 14.42
C LYS A 105 3.22 -7.24 14.25
N GLY A 106 3.21 -7.79 13.04
CA GLY A 106 2.98 -9.21 12.77
C GLY A 106 1.56 -9.61 12.39
N ARG A 107 0.54 -8.74 12.40
CA ARG A 107 -0.83 -9.15 12.04
C ARG A 107 -1.02 -9.32 10.55
N VAL A 108 -0.93 -10.56 10.08
CA VAL A 108 -1.09 -10.90 8.67
C VAL A 108 -2.20 -11.95 8.54
N LEU A 109 -3.02 -11.82 7.49
CA LEU A 109 -3.97 -12.86 7.13
C LEU A 109 -3.20 -14.05 6.55
N SER A 110 -3.19 -15.17 7.27
CA SER A 110 -2.62 -16.44 6.84
C SER A 110 -3.42 -17.07 5.71
N LYS A 111 -2.81 -18.08 5.07
CA LYS A 111 -3.38 -18.93 4.03
C LYS A 111 -4.73 -19.55 4.41
N ASP A 112 -4.96 -19.76 5.71
CA ASP A 112 -6.19 -20.32 6.26
C ASP A 112 -7.24 -19.26 6.64
N GLY A 113 -7.05 -17.99 6.26
CA GLY A 113 -7.97 -16.90 6.59
C GLY A 113 -7.94 -16.46 8.06
N LYS A 114 -6.97 -16.92 8.85
CA LYS A 114 -6.76 -16.48 10.25
C LYS A 114 -5.73 -15.35 10.32
N ILE A 115 -5.93 -14.40 11.22
CA ILE A 115 -4.91 -13.40 11.55
C ILE A 115 -3.85 -14.09 12.42
N ILE A 116 -2.63 -14.22 11.91
CA ILE A 116 -1.50 -14.85 12.62
C ILE A 116 -0.40 -13.82 12.81
N MET A 117 0.33 -13.93 13.92
CA MET A 117 1.60 -13.24 14.18
C MET A 117 2.75 -14.12 13.67
N ASP A 118 3.43 -13.72 12.60
CA ASP A 118 4.57 -14.46 12.06
C ASP A 118 5.88 -13.65 12.17
N PRO A 119 6.81 -14.06 13.07
CA PRO A 119 8.11 -13.41 13.25
C PRO A 119 9.06 -13.49 12.04
N GLU A 120 8.96 -14.52 11.17
CA GLU A 120 9.84 -14.62 9.99
C GLU A 120 9.45 -13.61 8.91
N LEU A 121 8.18 -13.20 8.86
CA LEU A 121 7.66 -12.22 7.91
C LEU A 121 8.00 -10.77 8.29
N GLN A 122 8.33 -10.52 9.56
CA GLN A 122 8.92 -9.25 10.00
C GLN A 122 10.22 -8.96 9.23
N ASN A 123 11.02 -9.99 8.91
CA ASN A 123 12.32 -9.83 8.24
C ASN A 123 12.23 -9.54 6.73
N VAL A 124 11.12 -9.89 6.06
CA VAL A 124 10.95 -9.63 4.61
C VAL A 124 10.63 -8.16 4.36
N GLN A 125 9.83 -7.54 5.23
CA GLN A 125 9.55 -6.10 5.17
C GLN A 125 10.79 -5.27 5.56
N VAL A 126 11.60 -5.78 6.49
CA VAL A 126 12.87 -5.18 6.92
C VAL A 126 13.93 -5.14 5.79
N GLY A 127 13.84 -6.02 4.79
CA GLY A 127 14.77 -6.04 3.64
C GLY A 127 14.76 -4.77 2.78
N MET A 128 13.65 -4.01 2.78
CA MET A 128 13.55 -2.68 2.16
C MET A 128 13.69 -1.52 3.15
N GLY A 129 13.72 -1.80 4.46
CA GLY A 129 13.82 -0.82 5.54
C GLY A 129 15.16 -0.09 5.63
N PHE A 130 16.17 -0.50 4.86
CA PHE A 130 17.50 0.11 4.85
C PHE A 130 17.56 1.52 4.21
N ILE A 131 16.46 2.05 3.68
CA ILE A 131 16.48 3.28 2.89
C ILE A 131 15.65 4.42 3.51
N SER A 132 14.91 4.17 4.61
CA SER A 132 14.10 5.21 5.26
C SER A 132 14.70 5.65 6.60
N GLU A 133 15.37 6.80 6.59
CA GLU A 133 15.89 7.46 7.79
C GLU A 133 14.78 8.27 8.53
N LYS A 134 13.60 8.42 7.92
CA LYS A 134 12.55 9.34 8.38
C LYS A 134 11.48 8.61 9.20
N SER A 135 11.16 9.17 10.37
CA SER A 135 10.17 8.60 11.28
C SER A 135 8.75 8.57 10.68
N THR A 136 7.92 7.63 11.14
CA THR A 136 6.48 7.56 10.77
C THR A 136 5.74 8.86 11.10
N GLU A 137 6.10 9.50 12.20
CA GLU A 137 5.50 10.77 12.62
C GLU A 137 5.82 11.89 11.64
N ASP A 138 7.07 12.01 11.20
CA ASP A 138 7.48 13.07 10.28
C ASP A 138 6.90 12.88 8.88
N CYS A 139 6.85 11.63 8.40
CA CYS A 139 6.14 11.31 7.17
C CYS A 139 4.66 11.67 7.28
N THR A 140 4.02 11.36 8.41
CA THR A 140 2.60 11.69 8.65
C THR A 140 2.38 13.20 8.67
N LYS A 141 3.24 13.97 9.35
CA LYS A 141 3.16 15.44 9.38
C LYS A 141 3.22 16.05 7.98
N ASP A 142 4.14 15.56 7.15
CA ASP A 142 4.28 16.05 5.77
C ASP A 142 3.10 15.66 4.89
N ILE A 143 2.54 14.45 5.07
CA ILE A 143 1.31 14.02 4.40
C ILE A 143 0.15 14.95 4.75
N VAL A 144 -0.07 15.20 6.04
CA VAL A 144 -1.15 16.09 6.50
C VAL A 144 -0.95 17.51 5.97
N LYS A 145 0.29 18.02 6.00
CA LYS A 145 0.62 19.35 5.49
C LYS A 145 0.35 19.47 3.98
N GLY A 146 0.74 18.48 3.19
CA GLY A 146 0.45 18.44 1.75
C GLY A 146 -1.04 18.32 1.46
N PHE A 147 -1.77 17.51 2.24
CA PHE A 147 -3.21 17.34 2.13
C PHE A 147 -3.97 18.65 2.39
N CYS A 148 -3.62 19.34 3.49
CA CYS A 148 -4.19 20.64 3.83
C CYS A 148 -3.95 21.69 2.72
N ARG A 149 -2.75 21.69 2.12
CA ARG A 149 -2.38 22.55 0.97
C ARG A 149 -3.15 22.24 -0.31
N GLY A 150 -3.79 21.08 -0.41
CA GLY A 150 -4.54 20.66 -1.60
C GLY A 150 -3.66 20.04 -2.68
N ASN A 151 -2.51 19.47 -2.32
CA ASN A 151 -1.70 18.69 -3.24
C ASN A 151 -2.51 17.50 -3.76
N ARG A 152 -2.47 17.24 -5.07
CA ARG A 152 -3.17 16.08 -5.66
C ARG A 152 -2.43 14.76 -5.44
N TYR A 153 -1.10 14.81 -5.37
CA TYR A 153 -0.23 13.67 -5.14
C TYR A 153 0.78 14.00 -4.05
N ILE A 154 0.99 13.07 -3.12
CA ILE A 154 1.99 13.20 -2.06
C ILE A 154 2.71 11.86 -1.91
N THR A 155 4.00 11.83 -2.25
CA THR A 155 4.85 10.67 -2.01
C THR A 155 5.71 10.91 -0.77
N GLN A 156 5.73 9.96 0.17
CA GLN A 156 6.62 10.01 1.34
C GLN A 156 7.21 8.63 1.63
N PRO A 157 8.50 8.53 1.96
CA PRO A 157 9.51 9.57 1.79
C PRO A 157 9.70 9.94 0.30
N TYR A 158 10.04 11.20 0.02
CA TYR A 158 10.11 11.76 -1.34
C TYR A 158 11.13 11.04 -2.24
N TRP A 159 12.22 10.51 -1.67
CA TRP A 159 13.26 9.81 -2.43
C TRP A 159 12.72 8.54 -3.10
N SER A 160 11.62 7.97 -2.63
CA SER A 160 11.01 6.78 -3.21
C SER A 160 10.48 7.00 -4.65
N GLU A 161 10.28 8.24 -5.07
CA GLU A 161 9.97 8.58 -6.47
C GLU A 161 11.12 8.21 -7.41
N ILE A 162 12.36 8.17 -6.92
CA ILE A 162 13.52 7.74 -7.70
C ILE A 162 13.40 6.25 -8.05
N ILE A 163 12.89 5.42 -7.12
CA ILE A 163 12.64 3.99 -7.38
C ILE A 163 11.59 3.83 -8.49
N PHE A 164 10.56 4.70 -8.52
CA PHE A 164 9.57 4.67 -9.59
C PHE A 164 10.20 4.86 -10.97
N TRP A 165 11.12 5.83 -11.10
CA TRP A 165 11.84 6.05 -12.36
C TRP A 165 12.80 4.91 -12.70
N TRP A 166 13.51 4.35 -11.71
CA TRP A 166 14.34 3.16 -11.91
C TRP A 166 13.53 1.97 -12.43
N LYS A 167 12.35 1.69 -11.85
CA LYS A 167 11.44 0.67 -12.37
C LYS A 167 11.04 0.97 -13.82
N THR A 168 10.67 2.21 -14.10
CA THR A 168 10.12 2.59 -15.41
C THR A 168 11.14 2.42 -16.54
N PHE A 169 12.41 2.76 -16.28
CA PHE A 169 13.47 2.67 -17.29
C PHE A 169 14.27 1.36 -17.26
N PHE A 170 14.29 0.65 -16.13
CA PHE A 170 15.06 -0.58 -15.95
C PHE A 170 14.23 -1.70 -15.27
N PRO A 171 13.08 -2.09 -15.85
CA PRO A 171 12.20 -3.08 -15.23
C PRO A 171 12.88 -4.45 -15.08
N GLU A 172 13.74 -4.86 -16.01
CA GLU A 172 14.42 -6.16 -15.99
C GLU A 172 15.44 -6.27 -14.85
N ALA A 173 16.11 -5.16 -14.51
CA ALA A 173 17.06 -5.11 -13.40
C ALA A 173 16.34 -5.29 -12.06
N LEU A 174 15.15 -4.69 -11.94
CA LEU A 174 14.32 -4.84 -10.76
C LEU A 174 13.77 -6.27 -10.63
N GLU A 175 13.27 -6.85 -11.73
CA GLU A 175 12.83 -8.26 -11.72
C GLU A 175 13.96 -9.22 -11.34
N TRP A 176 15.17 -8.98 -11.86
CA TRP A 176 16.34 -9.78 -11.53
C TRP A 176 16.66 -9.72 -10.03
N SER A 177 16.63 -8.53 -9.41
CA SER A 177 16.80 -8.40 -7.96
C SER A 177 15.69 -9.14 -7.19
N GLY A 178 14.43 -9.01 -7.62
CA GLY A 178 13.30 -9.73 -7.03
C GLY A 178 13.44 -11.25 -7.07
N ARG A 179 14.02 -11.80 -8.16
CA ARG A 179 14.34 -13.24 -8.28
C ARG A 179 15.43 -13.67 -7.29
N MET A 180 16.44 -12.83 -7.06
CA MET A 180 17.52 -13.11 -6.10
C MET A 180 17.00 -13.20 -4.65
N PHE A 181 16.04 -12.36 -4.27
CA PHE A 181 15.41 -12.42 -2.94
C PHE A 181 14.46 -13.62 -2.75
N GLN A 182 14.02 -14.25 -3.84
CA GLN A 182 13.17 -15.45 -3.81
C GLN A 182 13.97 -16.77 -3.87
N ALA A 183 15.28 -16.72 -4.14
CA ALA A 183 16.10 -17.91 -4.22
C ALA A 183 16.11 -18.64 -2.86
N PRO A 184 15.82 -19.95 -2.81
CA PRO A 184 15.90 -20.71 -1.58
C PRO A 184 17.33 -20.62 -1.05
N LYS A 185 17.50 -20.29 0.24
CA LYS A 185 18.80 -20.47 0.92
C LYS A 185 19.26 -21.89 0.61
N ALA A 186 20.43 -22.01 -0.03
CA ALA A 186 21.02 -23.29 -0.39
C ALA A 186 20.92 -24.24 0.81
N ARG A 187 20.31 -25.41 0.60
CA ARG A 187 20.31 -26.51 1.57
C ARG A 187 21.77 -26.70 2.00
N LYS A 188 22.08 -26.45 3.27
CA LYS A 188 23.33 -26.96 3.84
C LYS A 188 23.28 -28.48 3.66
N SER A 189 24.18 -29.00 2.83
CA SER A 189 24.40 -30.42 2.64
C SER A 189 24.67 -31.06 4.00
N GLN A 190 23.83 -32.01 4.40
CA GLN A 190 24.24 -33.10 5.30
C GLN A 190 25.09 -34.08 4.52
#